data_AF-A0AAC9HUX9-F1
#
_entry.id   AF-A0AAC9HUX9-F1
#
_cell.length_a   1.000
_cell.length_b   1.000
_cell.length_c   1.000
_cell.angle_alpha   90.00
_cell.angle_beta   90.00
_cell.angle_gamma   90.00
#
_symmetry.space_group_name_H-M   'P 1'
#
loop_
_entity.id
_entity.type
_entity.pdbx_description
1 polymer ?
#
loop_
_entity_poly.entity_id
_entity_poly.type
_entity_poly.pdbx_seq_one_letter_code
_entity_poly.pdbx_strand_id
1 'polypeptide(L)'
;MRFVATIGLCAALLVAPMAAGSTALASTSGGTEETGAAGQTLTVSRTEGLDPAGEQVTVTGSGFDENKGIYVALCVLPEPGGQPGPCLGGVDMEGESGASSWISSNPPPYGEGLATAYEPGGGFTVELTVQAQDQFTDCLATPCGVVTRTDHLRTADRSQDVLIPISFAETGAAEAAADGEESAESAPVSEDTSTSPVLIGGAIGLLVLIGLGFLLVRRKRTDTTPATETDPEATESDADRAANREATDDASR
;
A
#
# COMPACT_ATOMS: atom_id res chain seq x y z
N MET A 1 -65.60 -1.56 70.17
CA MET A 1 -66.30 -1.14 68.94
C MET A 1 -65.41 -1.41 67.74
N ARG A 2 -65.97 -2.08 66.73
CA ARG A 2 -65.35 -2.32 65.42
C ARG A 2 -65.66 -1.11 64.52
N PHE A 3 -64.67 -0.60 63.79
CA PHE A 3 -64.90 0.13 62.54
C PHE A 3 -63.87 -0.35 61.51
N VAL A 4 -64.39 -0.98 60.46
CA VAL A 4 -63.72 -1.31 59.21
C VAL A 4 -64.07 -0.19 58.23
N ALA A 5 -63.09 0.36 57.51
CA ALA A 5 -63.33 1.10 56.28
C ALA A 5 -62.10 1.00 55.35
N THR A 6 -62.35 0.34 54.23
CA THR A 6 -61.58 0.15 52.99
C THR A 6 -61.25 1.46 52.25
N ILE A 7 -60.43 1.34 51.19
CA ILE A 7 -60.18 2.24 50.02
C ILE A 7 -58.67 2.59 49.95
N GLY A 8 -57.92 2.37 48.87
CA GLY A 8 -58.26 1.93 47.52
C GLY A 8 -56.98 1.61 46.74
N LEU A 9 -57.10 0.63 45.85
CA LEU A 9 -56.08 0.13 44.94
C LEU A 9 -55.86 1.14 43.80
N CYS A 10 -54.75 1.90 43.83
CA CYS A 10 -54.29 2.67 42.68
C CYS A 10 -53.40 1.78 41.81
N ALA A 11 -53.99 1.15 40.80
CA ALA A 11 -53.24 0.52 39.71
C ALA A 11 -52.69 1.62 38.78
N ALA A 12 -51.42 1.98 38.95
CA ALA A 12 -50.71 2.82 38.00
C ALA A 12 -50.28 1.95 36.81
N LEU A 13 -51.02 2.03 35.70
CA LEU A 13 -50.54 1.54 34.40
C LEU A 13 -49.35 2.40 33.95
N LEU A 14 -48.15 1.83 34.00
CA LEU A 14 -46.98 2.38 33.32
C LEU A 14 -47.06 1.98 31.84
N VAL A 15 -47.41 2.96 30.99
CA VAL A 15 -47.30 2.81 29.53
C VAL A 15 -45.85 3.04 29.14
N ALA A 16 -45.13 1.98 28.76
CA ALA A 16 -43.81 2.10 28.17
C ALA A 16 -43.93 2.45 26.68
N PRO A 17 -43.29 3.53 26.18
CA PRO A 17 -43.20 3.77 24.75
C PRO A 17 -42.21 2.78 24.12
N MET A 18 -42.70 1.95 23.20
CA MET A 18 -41.84 1.18 22.29
C MET A 18 -41.23 2.16 21.29
N ALA A 19 -40.05 2.67 21.60
CA ALA A 19 -39.22 3.36 20.62
C ALA A 19 -38.72 2.31 19.61
N ALA A 20 -39.33 2.28 18.43
CA ALA A 20 -38.80 1.57 17.28
C ALA A 20 -37.54 2.31 16.81
N GLY A 21 -36.41 2.01 17.46
CA GLY A 21 -35.09 2.42 17.00
C GLY A 21 -34.80 1.70 15.70
N SER A 22 -34.82 2.43 14.58
CA SER A 22 -34.22 1.97 13.34
C SER A 22 -32.72 1.86 13.59
N THR A 23 -32.22 0.64 13.80
CA THR A 23 -30.78 0.38 13.77
C THR A 23 -30.33 0.55 12.33
N ALA A 24 -29.90 1.76 11.97
CA ALA A 24 -29.07 1.93 10.80
C ALA A 24 -27.84 1.04 11.00
N LEU A 25 -27.71 0.01 10.17
CA LEU A 25 -26.46 -0.71 10.01
C LEU A 25 -25.47 0.32 9.49
N ALA A 26 -24.62 0.87 10.36
CA ALA A 26 -23.40 1.49 9.92
C ALA A 26 -22.68 0.41 9.10
N SER A 27 -22.56 0.64 7.79
CA SER A 27 -21.66 -0.17 6.98
C SER A 27 -20.29 0.05 7.61
N THR A 28 -19.79 -0.96 8.33
CA THR A 28 -18.37 -1.02 8.64
C THR A 28 -17.72 -1.09 7.27
N SER A 29 -17.17 0.03 6.81
CA SER A 29 -16.21 0.02 5.71
C SER A 29 -15.09 -0.92 6.15
N GLY A 30 -15.03 -2.08 5.50
CA GLY A 30 -14.20 -3.22 5.89
C GLY A 30 -12.72 -2.98 5.64
N GLY A 31 -12.11 -2.11 6.45
CA GLY A 31 -10.67 -1.96 6.50
C GLY A 31 -10.01 -3.07 7.29
N THR A 32 -8.79 -3.42 6.92
CA THR A 32 -7.91 -4.30 7.72
C THR A 32 -7.07 -3.45 8.64
N GLU A 33 -6.99 -3.83 9.91
CA GLU A 33 -6.19 -3.15 10.92
C GLU A 33 -5.08 -4.06 11.45
N GLU A 34 -3.89 -3.50 11.65
CA GLU A 34 -2.77 -4.14 12.32
C GLU A 34 -2.19 -3.23 13.41
N THR A 35 -1.57 -3.84 14.42
CA THR A 35 -0.93 -3.14 15.53
C THR A 35 0.59 -3.33 15.50
N GLY A 36 1.33 -2.24 15.57
CA GLY A 36 2.79 -2.24 15.63
C GLY A 36 3.34 -2.52 17.02
N ALA A 37 4.66 -2.72 17.08
CA ALA A 37 5.35 -3.15 18.31
C ALA A 37 5.26 -2.14 19.48
N ALA A 38 5.07 -0.85 19.19
CA ALA A 38 4.90 0.20 20.19
C ALA A 38 3.42 0.55 20.47
N GLY A 39 2.48 -0.21 19.91
CA GLY A 39 1.03 -0.05 20.14
C GLY A 39 0.34 0.90 19.16
N GLN A 40 1.05 1.44 18.18
CA GLN A 40 0.46 2.16 17.05
C GLN A 40 -0.48 1.25 16.25
N THR A 41 -1.55 1.79 15.71
CA THR A 41 -2.47 1.07 14.81
C THR A 41 -2.38 1.65 13.41
N LEU A 42 -2.50 0.77 12.40
CA LEU A 42 -2.63 1.14 11.00
C LEU A 42 -3.86 0.43 10.44
N THR A 43 -4.70 1.15 9.71
CA THR A 43 -5.88 0.64 9.03
C THR A 43 -5.79 0.96 7.55
N VAL A 44 -6.04 -0.01 6.68
CA VAL A 44 -6.12 0.18 5.23
C VAL A 44 -7.54 -0.17 4.78
N SER A 45 -8.17 0.72 4.01
CA SER A 45 -9.58 0.60 3.61
C SER A 45 -9.90 -0.67 2.83
N ARG A 46 -8.91 -1.23 2.14
CA ARG A 46 -8.99 -2.51 1.43
C ARG A 46 -7.62 -3.13 1.23
N THR A 47 -7.52 -4.43 1.43
CA THR A 47 -6.25 -5.18 1.34
C THR A 47 -6.33 -6.39 0.40
N GLU A 48 -7.52 -6.74 -0.09
CA GLU A 48 -7.72 -7.93 -0.91
C GLU A 48 -8.47 -7.62 -2.20
N GLY A 49 -8.11 -8.36 -3.25
CA GLY A 49 -8.72 -8.23 -4.58
C GLY A 49 -8.54 -6.84 -5.16
N LEU A 50 -7.40 -6.20 -4.89
CA LEU A 50 -7.06 -4.87 -5.41
C LEU A 50 -6.83 -4.92 -6.92
N ASP A 51 -7.21 -3.86 -7.64
CA ASP A 51 -6.95 -3.76 -9.08
C ASP A 51 -5.43 -3.76 -9.36
N PRO A 52 -4.90 -4.76 -10.10
CA PRO A 52 -3.48 -4.80 -10.44
C PRO A 52 -2.97 -3.58 -11.19
N ALA A 53 -3.84 -2.89 -11.95
CA ALA A 53 -3.49 -1.69 -12.70
C ALA A 53 -3.34 -0.44 -11.82
N GLY A 54 -3.86 -0.47 -10.59
CA GLY A 54 -3.85 0.65 -9.66
C GLY A 54 -5.20 0.83 -8.98
N GLU A 55 -5.23 0.75 -7.66
CA GLU A 55 -6.40 1.04 -6.83
C GLU A 55 -6.05 2.09 -5.77
N GLN A 56 -6.96 3.04 -5.53
CA GLN A 56 -6.77 4.01 -4.46
C GLN A 56 -7.29 3.42 -3.14
N VAL A 57 -6.45 3.43 -2.12
CA VAL A 57 -6.79 2.99 -0.76
C VAL A 57 -6.58 4.14 0.22
N THR A 58 -7.46 4.23 1.21
CA THR A 58 -7.28 5.13 2.35
C THR A 58 -6.50 4.41 3.44
N VAL A 59 -5.45 5.04 3.94
CA VAL A 59 -4.64 4.54 5.06
C VAL A 59 -4.78 5.50 6.23
N THR A 60 -5.20 4.98 7.37
CA THR A 60 -5.36 5.73 8.61
C THR A 60 -4.44 5.14 9.68
N GLY A 61 -3.69 5.98 10.37
CA GLY A 61 -2.81 5.57 11.46
C GLY A 61 -3.11 6.31 12.76
N SER A 62 -2.77 5.69 13.89
CA SER A 62 -2.82 6.35 15.21
C SER A 62 -1.76 5.79 16.17
N GLY A 63 -1.36 6.57 17.17
CA GLY A 63 -0.41 6.16 18.20
C GLY A 63 1.07 6.16 17.78
N PHE A 64 1.39 6.76 16.63
CA PHE A 64 2.78 6.91 16.18
C PHE A 64 3.54 7.96 17.01
N ASP A 65 4.85 7.77 17.17
CA ASP A 65 5.71 8.78 17.81
C ASP A 65 5.91 10.01 16.90
N GLU A 66 5.24 11.11 17.23
CA GLU A 66 5.27 12.37 16.47
C GLU A 66 6.67 13.00 16.34
N ASN A 67 7.64 12.58 17.17
CA ASN A 67 9.03 13.04 17.09
C ASN A 67 9.83 12.35 15.97
N LYS A 68 9.25 11.36 15.31
CA LYS A 68 9.86 10.55 14.27
C LYS A 68 8.99 10.57 13.02
N GLY A 69 9.51 11.12 11.92
CA GLY A 69 8.83 11.00 10.64
C GLY A 69 8.78 9.55 10.15
N ILE A 70 7.75 9.22 9.38
CA ILE A 70 7.53 7.90 8.78
C ILE A 70 7.18 8.03 7.30
N TYR A 71 7.45 6.97 6.54
CA TYR A 71 6.83 6.73 5.25
C TYR A 71 5.67 5.75 5.40
N VAL A 72 4.58 6.03 4.69
CA VAL A 72 3.48 5.09 4.42
C VAL A 72 3.57 4.72 2.95
N ALA A 73 3.77 3.45 2.62
CA ALA A 73 4.01 3.03 1.24
C ALA A 73 3.65 1.55 1.01
N LEU A 74 3.48 1.17 -0.25
CA LEU A 74 3.43 -0.23 -0.65
C LEU A 74 4.85 -0.78 -0.82
N CYS A 75 5.21 -1.83 -0.09
CA CYS A 75 6.54 -2.44 -0.17
C CYS A 75 6.48 -3.97 -0.18
N VAL A 76 7.56 -4.59 -0.66
CA VAL A 76 7.80 -6.02 -0.43
C VAL A 76 7.91 -6.26 1.08
N LEU A 77 7.19 -7.27 1.55
CA LEU A 77 7.23 -7.66 2.96
C LEU A 77 8.53 -8.39 3.27
N PRO A 78 9.18 -8.05 4.39
CA PRO A 78 10.40 -8.71 4.80
C PRO A 78 10.09 -10.03 5.51
N GLU A 79 11.13 -10.84 5.72
CA GLU A 79 11.09 -11.84 6.79
C GLU A 79 10.89 -11.15 8.16
N PRO A 80 10.34 -11.84 9.17
CA PRO A 80 10.10 -11.24 10.48
C PRO A 80 11.33 -10.53 11.07
N GLY A 81 11.16 -9.25 11.41
CA GLY A 81 12.24 -8.40 11.95
C GLY A 81 13.14 -7.73 10.90
N GLY A 82 12.94 -8.02 9.61
CA GLY A 82 13.62 -7.34 8.52
C GLY A 82 13.00 -5.98 8.17
N GLN A 83 13.69 -5.22 7.30
CA GLN A 83 13.20 -3.95 6.79
C GLN A 83 12.33 -4.18 5.54
N PRO A 84 11.10 -3.63 5.48
CA PRO A 84 10.28 -3.70 4.28
C PRO A 84 10.95 -2.94 3.12
N GLY A 85 10.95 -3.55 1.94
CA GLY A 85 11.56 -2.99 0.75
C GLY A 85 11.95 -4.04 -0.30
N PRO A 86 12.07 -3.68 -1.58
CA PRO A 86 11.85 -2.34 -2.15
C PRO A 86 10.38 -1.90 -2.06
N CYS A 87 10.16 -0.59 -2.07
CA CYS A 87 8.83 0.02 -2.08
C CYS A 87 8.49 0.47 -3.50
N LEU A 88 7.23 0.25 -3.89
CA LEU A 88 6.72 0.63 -5.21
C LEU A 88 6.52 2.15 -5.27
N GLY A 89 6.65 2.70 -6.48
CA GLY A 89 6.51 4.14 -6.73
C GLY A 89 7.81 4.94 -6.59
N GLY A 90 8.89 4.30 -6.15
CA GLY A 90 10.22 4.93 -6.06
C GLY A 90 10.28 6.05 -5.02
N VAL A 91 11.23 6.97 -5.21
CA VAL A 91 11.38 8.14 -4.34
C VAL A 91 10.50 9.27 -4.87
N ASP A 92 9.41 9.54 -4.19
CA ASP A 92 8.53 10.66 -4.50
C ASP A 92 9.09 11.96 -3.89
N MET A 93 9.94 12.66 -4.63
CA MET A 93 10.54 13.92 -4.19
C MET A 93 9.60 15.12 -4.32
N GLU A 94 8.49 14.95 -5.04
CA GLU A 94 7.53 16.02 -5.33
C GLU A 94 6.23 15.84 -4.53
N GLY A 95 5.99 14.64 -3.99
CA GLY A 95 4.78 14.28 -3.24
C GLY A 95 3.56 14.06 -4.15
N GLU A 96 3.77 13.93 -5.46
CA GLU A 96 2.70 13.90 -6.47
C GLU A 96 2.41 12.50 -7.01
N SER A 97 3.26 11.51 -6.71
CA SER A 97 3.10 10.15 -7.25
C SER A 97 1.86 9.44 -6.68
N GLY A 98 1.47 9.80 -5.45
CA GLY A 98 0.43 9.09 -4.70
C GLY A 98 0.81 7.66 -4.31
N ALA A 99 2.02 7.17 -4.62
CA ALA A 99 2.45 5.81 -4.30
C ALA A 99 3.03 5.68 -2.88
N SER A 100 3.40 6.81 -2.28
CA SER A 100 3.83 6.89 -0.88
C SER A 100 3.42 8.22 -0.26
N SER A 101 3.44 8.28 1.07
CA SER A 101 3.25 9.51 1.82
C SER A 101 4.31 9.64 2.90
N TRP A 102 4.88 10.83 3.04
CA TRP A 102 5.78 11.17 4.15
C TRP A 102 4.98 11.88 5.24
N ILE A 103 4.94 11.29 6.44
CA ILE A 103 4.29 11.88 7.61
C ILE A 103 5.38 12.36 8.57
N SER A 104 5.40 13.64 8.91
CA SER A 104 6.33 14.21 9.88
C SER A 104 5.86 15.57 10.38
N SER A 105 5.80 15.75 11.71
CA SER A 105 5.51 17.05 12.32
C SER A 105 6.76 17.95 12.42
N ASN A 106 7.95 17.40 12.15
CA ASN A 106 9.21 18.13 12.22
C ASN A 106 10.16 17.70 11.09
N PRO A 107 9.76 17.89 9.81
CA PRO A 107 10.61 17.55 8.69
C PRO A 107 11.82 18.48 8.60
N PRO A 108 12.93 18.05 7.98
CA PRO A 108 14.02 18.94 7.58
C PRO A 108 13.53 20.00 6.58
N PRO A 109 14.28 21.09 6.35
CA PRO A 109 13.85 22.18 5.48
C PRO A 109 13.44 21.76 4.06
N TYR A 110 14.04 20.71 3.49
CA TYR A 110 13.65 20.20 2.17
C TYR A 110 12.32 19.43 2.16
N GLY A 111 11.84 19.01 3.33
CA GLY A 111 10.57 18.31 3.49
C GLY A 111 9.42 19.23 3.89
N GLU A 112 9.68 20.50 4.15
CA GLU A 112 8.64 21.49 4.40
C GLU A 112 7.74 21.63 3.16
N GLY A 113 6.44 21.39 3.33
CA GLY A 113 5.47 21.37 2.23
C GLY A 113 5.35 20.05 1.48
N LEU A 114 6.25 19.08 1.73
CA LEU A 114 6.15 17.72 1.18
C LEU A 114 5.62 16.73 2.21
N ALA A 115 6.05 16.86 3.47
CA ALA A 115 5.59 16.01 4.55
C ALA A 115 4.24 16.48 5.09
N THR A 116 3.32 15.53 5.26
CA THR A 116 2.07 15.75 6.00
C THR A 116 2.37 15.72 7.50
N ALA A 117 1.96 16.74 8.24
CA ALA A 117 2.13 16.73 9.70
C ALA A 117 1.25 15.64 10.34
N TYR A 118 1.70 15.06 11.45
CA TYR A 118 0.82 14.21 12.26
C TYR A 118 -0.33 15.04 12.84
N GLU A 119 -1.48 14.39 12.93
CA GLU A 119 -2.58 14.81 13.81
C GLU A 119 -2.25 14.44 15.26
N PRO A 120 -2.89 15.10 16.26
CA PRO A 120 -2.65 14.82 17.66
C PRO A 120 -2.80 13.33 18.03
N GLY A 121 -1.85 12.81 18.80
CA GLY A 121 -1.82 11.40 19.19
C GLY A 121 -1.17 10.50 18.14
N GLY A 122 -0.28 11.06 17.29
CA GLY A 122 0.38 10.33 16.22
C GLY A 122 -0.56 9.88 15.12
N GLY A 123 -1.63 10.65 14.87
CA GLY A 123 -2.65 10.34 13.90
C GLY A 123 -2.28 10.77 12.48
N PHE A 124 -2.82 10.10 11.47
CA PHE A 124 -2.83 10.60 10.09
C PHE A 124 -3.89 9.88 9.27
N THR A 125 -4.32 10.49 8.17
CA THR A 125 -5.07 9.84 7.09
C THR A 125 -4.49 10.28 5.75
N VAL A 126 -4.17 9.32 4.89
CA VAL A 126 -3.62 9.56 3.54
C VAL A 126 -4.27 8.63 2.52
N GLU A 127 -4.22 9.03 1.25
CA GLU A 127 -4.60 8.18 0.13
C GLU A 127 -3.35 7.66 -0.57
N LEU A 128 -3.30 6.34 -0.80
CA LEU A 128 -2.25 5.71 -1.59
C LEU A 128 -2.85 5.07 -2.84
N THR A 129 -2.19 5.25 -3.98
CA THR A 129 -2.46 4.48 -5.19
C THR A 129 -1.57 3.24 -5.17
N VAL A 130 -2.17 2.08 -4.99
CA VAL A 130 -1.47 0.78 -4.93
C VAL A 130 -1.64 0.04 -6.26
N GLN A 131 -0.53 -0.21 -6.94
CA GLN A 131 -0.48 -1.01 -8.17
C GLN A 131 0.31 -2.29 -7.92
N ALA A 132 0.04 -3.34 -8.69
CA ALA A 132 0.66 -4.64 -8.43
C ALA A 132 2.15 -4.68 -8.76
N GLN A 133 2.63 -3.81 -9.65
CA GLN A 133 3.99 -3.93 -10.17
C GLN A 133 4.53 -2.60 -10.71
N ASP A 134 5.84 -2.43 -10.63
CA ASP A 134 6.59 -1.40 -11.35
C ASP A 134 7.80 -2.03 -12.07
N GLN A 135 8.73 -1.21 -12.56
CA GLN A 135 9.91 -1.71 -13.26
C GLN A 135 10.92 -2.48 -12.36
N PHE A 136 10.74 -2.46 -11.04
CA PHE A 136 11.64 -3.05 -10.05
C PHE A 136 10.99 -4.17 -9.23
N THR A 137 9.68 -4.12 -9.03
CA THR A 137 8.95 -4.97 -8.10
C THR A 137 7.69 -5.54 -8.73
N ASP A 138 7.41 -6.82 -8.45
CA ASP A 138 6.19 -7.52 -8.86
C ASP A 138 5.53 -8.17 -7.63
N CYS A 139 4.45 -7.54 -7.14
CA CYS A 139 3.66 -7.99 -6.01
C CYS A 139 2.67 -9.12 -6.35
N LEU A 140 2.55 -9.51 -7.63
CA LEU A 140 1.85 -10.74 -8.01
C LEU A 140 2.75 -11.96 -7.80
N ALA A 141 4.07 -11.78 -7.88
CA ALA A 141 5.06 -12.83 -7.69
C ALA A 141 5.65 -12.89 -6.28
N THR A 142 5.62 -11.79 -5.52
CA THR A 142 6.25 -11.66 -4.20
C THR A 142 5.29 -11.02 -3.19
N PRO A 143 5.24 -11.45 -1.92
CA PRO A 143 4.38 -10.84 -0.91
C PRO A 143 4.68 -9.34 -0.72
N CYS A 144 3.65 -8.52 -0.83
CA CYS A 144 3.69 -7.09 -0.58
C CYS A 144 2.68 -6.69 0.50
N GLY A 145 2.88 -5.50 1.05
CA GLY A 145 1.96 -4.91 2.03
C GLY A 145 2.08 -3.40 2.08
N VAL A 146 1.02 -2.76 2.56
CA VAL A 146 1.09 -1.36 2.98
C VAL A 146 1.81 -1.32 4.31
N VAL A 147 2.89 -0.54 4.37
CA VAL A 147 3.77 -0.49 5.52
C VAL A 147 3.94 0.93 6.00
N THR A 148 4.15 1.07 7.31
CA THR A 148 4.85 2.22 7.86
C THR A 148 6.30 1.87 8.13
N ARG A 149 7.20 2.83 7.94
CA ARG A 149 8.60 2.74 8.37
C ARG A 149 9.10 4.11 8.78
N THR A 150 10.01 4.20 9.73
CA THR A 150 10.71 5.48 9.97
C THR A 150 11.34 6.03 8.69
N ASP A 151 11.33 7.35 8.57
CA ASP A 151 11.84 8.04 7.40
C ASP A 151 13.37 7.89 7.22
N HIS A 152 13.88 8.45 6.13
CA HIS A 152 15.28 8.34 5.72
C HIS A 152 16.26 8.98 6.70
N LEU A 153 15.79 9.72 7.73
CA LEU A 153 16.64 10.26 8.78
C LEU A 153 17.00 9.20 9.83
N ARG A 154 16.25 8.08 9.89
CA ARG A 154 16.39 7.03 10.91
C ARG A 154 16.18 5.64 10.33
N THR A 155 16.77 5.33 9.18
CA THR A 155 16.50 4.10 8.41
C THR A 155 16.63 2.78 9.19
N ALA A 156 17.47 2.71 10.23
CA ALA A 156 17.63 1.53 11.07
C ALA A 156 16.56 1.39 12.17
N ASP A 157 15.80 2.44 12.48
CA ASP A 157 14.82 2.44 13.56
C ASP A 157 13.54 1.73 13.10
N ARG A 158 13.15 0.63 13.75
CA ARG A 158 11.94 -0.14 13.40
C ARG A 158 10.78 0.09 14.37
N SER A 159 10.89 1.08 15.28
CA SER A 159 9.88 1.28 16.32
C SER A 159 8.52 1.72 15.77
N GLN A 160 8.50 2.31 14.57
CA GLN A 160 7.30 2.82 13.89
C GLN A 160 6.81 1.85 12.79
N ASP A 161 7.36 0.65 12.70
CA ASP A 161 6.95 -0.30 11.66
C ASP A 161 5.60 -0.94 12.01
N VAL A 162 4.70 -0.91 11.03
CA VAL A 162 3.43 -1.65 11.00
C VAL A 162 3.28 -2.16 9.58
N LEU A 163 2.96 -3.45 9.41
CA LEU A 163 2.93 -4.11 8.11
C LEU A 163 1.55 -4.74 7.92
N ILE A 164 0.81 -4.30 6.88
CA ILE A 164 -0.47 -4.92 6.50
C ILE A 164 -0.30 -5.60 5.15
N PRO A 165 -0.31 -6.93 5.09
CA PRO A 165 -0.27 -7.65 3.82
C PRO A 165 -1.42 -7.27 2.91
N ILE A 166 -1.15 -7.21 1.60
CA ILE A 166 -2.17 -6.99 0.59
C ILE A 166 -2.14 -8.07 -0.50
N SER A 167 -3.23 -8.20 -1.24
CA SER A 167 -3.34 -9.06 -2.41
C SER A 167 -4.12 -8.37 -3.54
N PHE A 168 -3.68 -8.62 -4.77
CA PHE A 168 -4.31 -8.12 -5.98
C PHE A 168 -5.22 -9.19 -6.59
N ALA A 169 -6.24 -8.75 -7.33
CA ALA A 169 -7.10 -9.64 -8.08
C ALA A 169 -6.31 -10.33 -9.20
N GLU A 170 -6.64 -11.58 -9.52
CA GLU A 170 -6.10 -12.23 -10.71
C GLU A 170 -6.62 -11.51 -11.96
N THR A 171 -5.71 -11.14 -12.87
CA THR A 171 -6.03 -10.48 -14.14
C THR A 171 -6.84 -11.43 -15.02
N GLY A 172 -8.16 -11.37 -14.87
CA GLY A 172 -9.14 -12.28 -15.48
C GLY A 172 -10.51 -12.22 -14.82
N ALA A 173 -10.59 -11.68 -13.59
CA ALA A 173 -11.87 -11.51 -12.87
C ALA A 173 -12.60 -10.19 -13.19
N ALA A 174 -11.90 -9.17 -13.71
CA ALA A 174 -12.48 -7.85 -13.96
C ALA A 174 -13.33 -7.76 -15.25
N GLU A 175 -13.13 -8.64 -16.23
CA GLU A 175 -14.01 -8.73 -17.42
C GLU A 175 -15.31 -9.51 -17.15
N ALA A 176 -15.36 -10.37 -16.13
CA ALA A 176 -16.53 -11.21 -15.84
C ALA A 176 -17.65 -10.51 -15.05
N ALA A 177 -17.41 -9.29 -14.55
CA ALA A 177 -18.40 -8.51 -13.80
C ALA A 177 -19.10 -7.41 -14.63
N ALA A 178 -18.73 -7.23 -15.91
CA ALA A 178 -19.36 -6.27 -16.81
C ALA A 178 -20.42 -6.87 -17.75
N ASP A 179 -20.47 -8.20 -17.91
CA ASP A 179 -21.46 -8.90 -18.77
C ASP A 179 -22.68 -9.41 -17.98
N GLY A 180 -23.20 -8.59 -17.08
CA GLY A 180 -24.22 -9.01 -16.11
C GLY A 180 -25.40 -8.06 -15.95
N GLU A 181 -25.80 -7.27 -16.96
CA GLU A 181 -27.13 -6.65 -16.99
C GLU A 181 -27.49 -6.11 -18.39
N GLU A 182 -27.82 -6.99 -19.35
CA GLU A 182 -28.75 -6.60 -20.44
C GLU A 182 -29.80 -7.70 -20.58
N SER A 183 -30.89 -7.52 -19.83
CA SER A 183 -32.12 -8.27 -19.95
C SER A 183 -32.75 -7.95 -21.32
N ALA A 184 -32.65 -8.90 -22.23
CA ALA A 184 -33.31 -8.87 -23.53
C ALA A 184 -34.83 -8.95 -23.37
N GLU A 185 -35.52 -7.81 -23.50
CA GLU A 185 -36.92 -7.75 -23.88
C GLU A 185 -37.03 -8.06 -25.38
N SER A 186 -37.63 -9.20 -25.70
CA SER A 186 -37.80 -9.68 -27.07
C SER A 186 -39.06 -9.07 -27.70
N ALA A 187 -38.90 -8.20 -28.68
CA ALA A 187 -39.95 -7.87 -29.64
C ALA A 187 -39.55 -8.34 -31.05
N PRO A 188 -40.44 -9.01 -31.81
CA PRO A 188 -40.10 -9.47 -33.15
C PRO A 188 -40.26 -8.32 -34.15
N VAL A 189 -39.21 -8.01 -34.90
CA VAL A 189 -39.32 -7.17 -36.10
C VAL A 189 -39.11 -8.04 -37.33
N SER A 190 -40.10 -7.94 -38.21
CA SER A 190 -40.29 -8.71 -39.42
C SER A 190 -39.13 -8.63 -40.41
N GLU A 191 -38.93 -9.76 -41.07
CA GLU A 191 -38.11 -9.95 -42.24
C GLU A 191 -38.57 -9.04 -43.39
N ASP A 192 -37.64 -8.32 -44.02
CA ASP A 192 -37.81 -7.93 -45.42
C ASP A 192 -36.52 -8.24 -46.19
N THR A 193 -36.74 -9.00 -47.27
CA THR A 193 -35.74 -9.57 -48.17
C THR A 193 -35.58 -8.61 -49.34
N SER A 194 -34.37 -8.11 -49.60
CA SER A 194 -34.06 -7.54 -50.91
C SER A 194 -32.59 -7.72 -51.32
N THR A 195 -32.32 -8.91 -51.84
CA THR A 195 -31.68 -9.20 -53.13
C THR A 195 -30.90 -8.07 -53.84
N SER A 196 -29.57 -8.23 -53.82
CA SER A 196 -28.65 -8.28 -54.98
C SER A 196 -27.66 -7.13 -55.30
N PRO A 197 -26.51 -7.47 -55.95
CA PRO A 197 -25.21 -6.82 -55.80
C PRO A 197 -24.70 -6.12 -57.08
N VAL A 198 -23.68 -5.26 -56.97
CA VAL A 198 -22.80 -4.90 -58.10
C VAL A 198 -21.34 -4.70 -57.66
N LEU A 199 -20.46 -5.43 -58.35
CA LEU A 199 -18.99 -5.40 -58.38
C LEU A 199 -18.43 -4.18 -59.10
N ILE A 200 -17.37 -3.54 -58.60
CA ILE A 200 -16.17 -2.99 -59.31
C ILE A 200 -15.11 -2.79 -58.20
N GLY A 201 -13.95 -3.45 -58.11
CA GLY A 201 -12.93 -3.73 -59.11
C GLY A 201 -11.69 -2.90 -58.75
N GLY A 202 -10.55 -3.52 -58.44
CA GLY A 202 -9.30 -2.75 -58.21
C GLY A 202 -8.18 -3.52 -57.53
N ALA A 203 -7.44 -4.30 -58.31
CA ALA A 203 -6.19 -4.92 -57.92
C ALA A 203 -5.06 -3.88 -57.78
N ILE A 204 -4.28 -3.93 -56.71
CA ILE A 204 -2.86 -3.52 -56.73
C ILE A 204 -2.10 -4.51 -55.84
N GLY A 205 -1.33 -5.38 -56.48
CA GLY A 205 -0.29 -6.13 -55.81
C GLY A 205 0.92 -5.24 -55.52
N LEU A 206 1.63 -5.54 -54.44
CA LEU A 206 3.07 -5.34 -54.39
C LEU A 206 3.70 -6.38 -53.46
N LEU A 207 4.37 -7.34 -54.08
CA LEU A 207 5.42 -8.16 -53.49
C LEU A 207 6.56 -7.25 -53.02
N VAL A 208 6.89 -7.29 -51.73
CA VAL A 208 8.22 -6.93 -51.24
C VAL A 208 8.77 -8.12 -50.46
N LEU A 209 9.60 -8.89 -51.17
CA LEU A 209 10.62 -9.74 -50.57
C LEU A 209 11.83 -8.85 -50.20
N ILE A 210 12.70 -9.40 -49.36
CA ILE A 210 14.02 -8.91 -48.90
C ILE A 210 13.94 -8.22 -47.51
N GLY A 211 14.56 -8.72 -46.44
CA GLY A 211 15.52 -9.82 -46.36
C GLY A 211 15.84 -10.24 -44.92
N LEU A 212 16.38 -11.45 -44.83
CA LEU A 212 17.10 -11.99 -43.69
C LEU A 212 18.22 -11.02 -43.26
N GLY A 213 18.23 -10.67 -41.98
CA GLY A 213 19.29 -9.88 -41.35
C GLY A 213 19.49 -10.29 -39.90
N PHE A 214 19.58 -11.60 -39.64
CA PHE A 214 20.01 -12.15 -38.36
C PHE A 214 21.53 -11.93 -38.21
N LEU A 215 21.93 -10.70 -37.85
CA LEU A 215 23.31 -10.39 -37.50
C LEU A 215 23.47 -10.49 -35.99
N LEU A 216 24.03 -11.63 -35.59
CA LEU A 216 24.62 -11.90 -34.29
C LEU A 216 25.59 -10.77 -33.91
N VAL A 217 25.16 -9.84 -33.05
CA VAL A 217 26.11 -9.00 -32.32
C VAL A 217 26.78 -9.90 -31.28
N ARG A 218 27.88 -10.53 -31.72
CA ARG A 218 28.85 -11.14 -30.82
C ARG A 218 29.42 -10.05 -29.92
N ARG A 219 28.88 -10.03 -28.71
CA ARG A 219 29.41 -9.44 -27.48
C ARG A 219 30.91 -9.69 -27.39
N LYS A 220 31.73 -8.69 -27.76
CA LYS A 220 33.15 -8.69 -27.43
C LYS A 220 33.25 -8.18 -25.99
N ARG A 221 33.33 -9.11 -25.03
CA ARG A 221 33.79 -8.80 -23.68
C ARG A 221 35.20 -8.23 -23.83
N THR A 222 35.38 -6.95 -23.55
CA THR A 222 36.67 -6.44 -23.13
C THR A 222 36.82 -6.80 -21.67
N ASP A 223 37.75 -7.70 -21.40
CA ASP A 223 38.27 -7.97 -20.06
C ASP A 223 38.86 -6.67 -19.51
N THR A 224 38.17 -6.05 -18.55
CA THR A 224 38.77 -5.09 -17.65
C THR A 224 39.23 -5.86 -16.42
N THR A 225 40.51 -6.21 -16.40
CA THR A 225 41.23 -6.57 -15.16
C THR A 225 41.04 -5.44 -14.14
N PRO A 226 40.73 -5.75 -12.86
CA PRO A 226 40.53 -4.74 -11.84
C PRO A 226 41.86 -4.03 -11.56
N ALA A 227 41.85 -2.71 -11.62
CA ALA A 227 42.89 -1.91 -11.00
C ALA A 227 42.76 -2.11 -9.48
N THR A 228 43.75 -2.78 -8.91
CA THR A 228 44.14 -2.60 -7.52
C THR A 228 44.52 -1.13 -7.35
N GLU A 229 43.59 -0.33 -6.85
CA GLU A 229 43.89 0.99 -6.31
C GLU A 229 43.70 0.94 -4.80
N THR A 230 44.84 1.15 -4.16
CA THR A 230 45.14 1.28 -2.74
C THR A 230 44.14 2.09 -1.94
N ASP A 231 43.74 1.52 -0.79
CA ASP A 231 43.18 2.19 0.38
C ASP A 231 43.90 3.52 0.68
N PRO A 232 43.17 4.63 0.83
CA PRO A 232 43.60 5.73 1.67
C PRO A 232 43.07 5.47 3.09
N GLU A 233 44.01 5.04 3.94
CA GLU A 233 44.13 5.33 5.36
C GLU A 233 42.92 5.93 6.08
N ALA A 234 42.37 5.11 6.97
CA ALA A 234 41.68 5.53 8.17
C ALA A 234 42.55 6.50 9.00
N THR A 235 42.14 7.76 9.06
CA THR A 235 42.50 8.65 10.17
C THR A 235 41.36 8.65 11.18
N GLU A 236 41.25 7.57 11.94
CA GLU A 236 40.47 7.51 13.18
C GLU A 236 41.40 7.16 14.34
N SER A 237 41.61 8.13 15.21
CA SER A 237 41.81 7.99 16.66
C SER A 237 42.74 6.84 17.13
N ASP A 238 44.05 7.09 17.11
CA ASP A 238 45.04 6.35 17.93
C ASP A 238 44.90 6.63 19.45
N ALA A 239 43.81 7.27 19.91
CA ALA A 239 43.56 7.53 21.32
C ALA A 239 42.75 6.43 22.03
N ASP A 240 41.93 5.65 21.31
CA ASP A 240 41.03 4.65 21.95
C ASP A 240 41.58 3.22 21.97
N ARG A 241 42.56 2.89 21.12
CA ARG A 241 43.16 1.53 21.08
C ARG A 241 44.18 1.28 22.21
N ALA A 242 44.69 2.33 22.85
CA ALA A 242 45.57 2.20 24.02
C ALA A 242 44.79 1.91 25.32
N ALA A 243 43.57 2.46 25.48
CA ALA A 243 42.77 2.30 26.70
C ALA A 243 42.21 0.88 26.90
N ASN A 244 42.01 0.11 25.82
CA ASN A 244 41.41 -1.22 25.92
C ASN A 244 42.43 -2.37 26.08
N ARG A 245 43.74 -2.08 25.97
CA ARG A 245 44.82 -3.07 26.26
C ARG A 245 45.26 -3.07 27.72
N GLU A 246 45.04 -1.99 28.47
CA GLU A 246 45.34 -1.96 29.91
C GLU A 246 44.22 -2.57 30.77
N ALA A 247 42.99 -2.66 30.26
CA ALA A 247 41.86 -3.25 30.99
C ALA A 247 41.81 -4.80 30.99
N THR A 248 42.62 -5.46 30.14
CA THR A 248 42.60 -6.93 30.00
C THR A 248 43.75 -7.63 30.73
N ASP A 249 44.76 -6.91 31.22
CA ASP A 249 45.89 -7.49 31.95
C ASP A 249 45.70 -7.47 33.50
N ASP A 250 44.71 -6.73 34.01
CA ASP A 250 44.38 -6.69 35.45
C ASP A 250 43.40 -7.79 35.89
N ALA A 251 42.75 -8.48 34.94
CA ALA A 251 41.80 -9.57 35.22
C ALA A 251 42.46 -10.97 35.30
N SER A 252 43.79 -11.07 35.29
CA SER A 252 44.52 -12.36 35.29
C SER A 252 45.72 -12.41 36.23
N ARG A 253 45.77 -11.56 37.26
CA ARG A 253 46.71 -11.69 38.39
C ARG A 253 46.01 -11.72 39.74
#